data_AF-A0A1D3KZE3-F1
#
_entry.id   AF-A0A1D3KZE3-F1
#
_cell.length_a   1.000
_cell.length_b   1.000
_cell.length_c   1.000
_cell.angle_alpha   90.00
_cell.angle_beta   90.00
_cell.angle_gamma   90.00
#
_symmetry.space_group_name_H-M   'P 1'
#
loop_
_entity.id
_entity.type
_entity.pdbx_description
1 polymer ?
#
loop_
_entity_poly.entity_id
_entity_poly.type
_entity_poly.pdbx_seq_one_letter_code
_entity_poly.pdbx_strand_id
1 'polypeptide(L)'
;MKSIRIISLIGLLFVLIIPFIGATSATNDTNNTTVDQAVYNVNGNLFVDFNQTTANVGDTVSISVTAVNNGFFDWSPVKVYAPLADGLQFMSFVVPYKTLQGYDPTTGIWDLNTLNHDERGYQKSLIINAKVLPEAAGKELVATAKFDTLVVEGSNVHMEDETPSAKSSILKVSPLANATGSGSGNGTCSGSGNCTCIYNPITVNTNIKSGTYKTPQTVILTTNNTTATIYYTTDGSTPTTNSTKYTGAISLITSKTLKFFAVDTEGNTSPIYTQQYNIYKLVSYKYNVQAKWKKVWTKVKWKKVHGKWRYHWKKVWKYKTITKTGTKWVKT
;
A
#
# COMPACT_ATOMS: atom_id res chain seq x y z
N MET A 1 68.39 47.59 32.71
CA MET A 1 68.10 48.96 32.24
C MET A 1 66.62 49.04 31.88
N LYS A 2 65.88 49.88 32.60
CA LYS A 2 64.54 50.35 32.23
C LYS A 2 64.61 51.08 30.88
N SER A 3 63.52 51.05 30.10
CA SER A 3 63.01 52.14 29.23
C SER A 3 62.26 51.54 28.02
N ILE A 4 61.15 52.03 27.47
CA ILE A 4 60.17 53.11 27.71
C ILE A 4 59.00 52.79 26.74
N ARG A 5 57.78 53.24 27.10
CA ARG A 5 56.56 53.23 26.27
C ARG A 5 56.70 54.13 25.04
N ILE A 6 55.97 53.87 23.96
CA ILE A 6 55.24 54.90 23.18
C ILE A 6 54.08 54.26 22.41
N ILE A 7 53.00 55.05 22.35
CA ILE A 7 51.62 54.81 21.90
C ILE A 7 51.47 55.17 20.41
N SER A 8 50.39 54.66 19.78
CA SER A 8 49.66 55.16 18.58
C SER A 8 49.55 54.05 17.51
N LEU A 9 48.43 53.73 16.84
CA LEU A 9 47.23 54.48 16.52
C LEU A 9 46.05 53.49 16.28
N ILE A 10 44.85 54.00 16.50
CA ILE A 10 43.52 53.39 16.39
C ILE A 10 43.20 52.85 14.98
N GLY A 11 42.58 51.68 14.92
CA GLY A 11 41.90 51.12 13.76
C GLY A 11 40.84 50.11 14.20
N LEU A 12 39.61 50.60 14.37
CA LEU A 12 38.44 49.85 14.83
C LEU A 12 38.00 48.86 13.73
N LEU A 13 38.05 47.54 13.98
CA LEU A 13 37.33 46.56 13.16
C LEU A 13 36.69 45.51 14.07
N PHE A 14 35.37 45.36 13.90
CA PHE A 14 34.46 44.60 14.74
C PHE A 14 34.84 43.12 14.85
N VAL A 15 34.70 42.62 16.07
CA VAL A 15 34.98 41.26 16.53
C VAL A 15 33.77 40.35 16.27
N LEU A 16 33.99 39.16 15.72
CA LEU A 16 33.13 37.99 16.00
C LEU A 16 34.04 36.82 16.38
N ILE A 17 34.11 36.54 17.69
CA ILE A 17 34.88 35.46 18.30
C ILE A 17 34.15 34.14 18.10
N ILE A 18 34.83 33.15 17.52
CA ILE A 18 34.47 31.73 17.64
C ILE A 18 35.34 31.15 18.77
N PRO A 19 34.78 30.68 19.89
CA PRO A 19 35.59 29.96 20.86
C PRO A 19 35.79 28.52 20.39
N PHE A 20 37.02 28.23 20.00
CA PHE A 20 37.60 26.91 19.90
C PHE A 20 37.81 26.37 21.32
N ILE A 21 37.16 25.28 21.72
CA ILE A 21 37.45 24.57 22.97
C ILE A 21 37.58 23.08 22.71
N GLY A 22 38.83 22.62 22.75
CA GLY A 22 39.31 21.47 23.52
C GLY A 22 38.70 20.09 23.25
N ALA A 23 39.40 19.30 22.44
CA ALA A 23 39.30 17.84 22.53
C ALA A 23 39.92 17.34 23.84
N THR A 24 39.17 16.57 24.63
CA THR A 24 39.70 15.64 25.62
C THR A 24 39.15 14.24 25.36
N SER A 25 39.98 13.27 25.72
CA SER A 25 40.00 11.87 25.32
C SER A 25 38.76 11.05 25.65
N ALA A 26 38.47 10.12 24.74
CA ALA A 26 37.44 9.08 24.81
C ALA A 26 37.45 8.28 26.12
N THR A 27 36.29 8.22 26.76
CA THR A 27 35.88 7.11 27.63
C THR A 27 34.86 6.28 26.86
N ASN A 28 35.14 4.98 26.71
CA ASN A 28 34.17 4.00 26.23
C ASN A 28 32.95 4.02 27.17
N ASP A 29 31.82 4.50 26.67
CA ASP A 29 30.54 4.28 27.30
C ASP A 29 29.56 3.71 26.26
N THR A 30 29.40 2.40 26.30
CA THR A 30 28.26 1.70 25.70
C THR A 30 27.04 2.02 26.53
N ASN A 31 26.35 3.12 26.25
CA ASN A 31 25.04 3.42 26.82
C ASN A 31 24.18 4.20 25.82
N ASN A 32 23.31 3.45 25.15
CA ASN A 32 22.02 3.87 24.62
C ASN A 32 21.93 5.33 24.10
N THR A 33 22.29 5.56 22.84
CA THR A 33 21.90 6.76 22.10
C THR A 33 20.38 6.78 21.96
N THR A 34 19.68 7.33 22.95
CA THR A 34 18.45 8.08 22.66
C THR A 34 18.89 9.19 21.71
N VAL A 35 18.69 8.96 20.42
CA VAL A 35 18.87 9.97 19.39
C VAL A 35 18.00 11.15 19.80
N ASP A 36 18.60 12.33 19.99
CA ASP A 36 17.85 13.54 20.30
C ASP A 36 16.97 13.89 19.10
N GLN A 37 15.70 13.52 19.20
CA GLN A 37 14.65 13.67 18.18
C GLN A 37 14.49 15.14 17.71
N ALA A 38 14.97 16.11 18.49
CA ALA A 38 14.98 17.53 18.13
C ALA A 38 15.91 17.89 16.94
N VAL A 39 16.88 17.02 16.60
CA VAL A 39 17.86 17.27 15.53
C VAL A 39 17.28 17.09 14.13
N TYR A 40 16.21 16.31 13.97
CA TYR A 40 15.72 15.89 12.65
C TYR A 40 14.62 16.78 12.04
N ASN A 41 14.11 17.79 12.76
CA ASN A 41 13.00 18.66 12.35
C ASN A 41 11.87 17.89 11.62
N VAL A 42 11.14 17.09 12.40
CA VAL A 42 10.02 16.28 11.94
C VAL A 42 8.82 17.14 11.60
N ASN A 43 8.75 17.63 10.37
CA ASN A 43 7.64 18.48 9.91
C ASN A 43 6.86 17.78 8.77
N GLY A 44 6.27 16.64 9.10
CA GLY A 44 5.37 15.91 8.20
C GLY A 44 3.93 16.36 8.35
N ASN A 45 3.30 16.65 7.22
CA ASN A 45 1.89 17.00 7.17
C ASN A 45 1.15 16.03 6.26
N LEU A 46 -0.02 15.60 6.72
CA LEU A 46 -0.89 14.71 5.98
C LEU A 46 -2.27 15.35 5.89
N PHE A 47 -2.82 15.41 4.68
CA PHE A 47 -4.14 15.96 4.40
C PHE A 47 -4.99 14.86 3.77
N VAL A 48 -6.26 14.79 4.17
CA VAL A 48 -7.24 13.88 3.58
C VAL A 48 -8.56 14.62 3.40
N ASP A 49 -9.12 14.58 2.20
CA ASP A 49 -10.34 15.31 1.88
C ASP A 49 -11.22 14.57 0.89
N PHE A 50 -12.52 14.53 1.16
CA PHE A 50 -13.51 14.23 0.13
C PHE A 50 -13.65 15.42 -0.82
N ASN A 51 -13.91 15.15 -2.11
CA ASN A 51 -14.19 16.18 -3.11
C ASN A 51 -15.52 16.93 -2.88
N GLN A 52 -16.35 16.45 -1.96
CA GLN A 52 -17.66 16.98 -1.63
C GLN A 52 -18.03 16.64 -0.18
N THR A 53 -18.93 17.41 0.42
CA THR A 53 -19.36 17.23 1.80
C THR A 53 -20.64 16.42 1.95
N THR A 54 -21.40 16.26 0.85
CA THR A 54 -22.61 15.44 0.78
C THR A 54 -22.58 14.53 -0.45
N ALA A 55 -23.23 13.37 -0.37
CA ALA A 55 -23.40 12.45 -1.50
C ALA A 55 -24.69 11.64 -1.38
N ASN A 56 -25.20 11.13 -2.49
CA ASN A 56 -26.27 10.15 -2.52
C ASN A 56 -25.72 8.74 -2.74
N VAL A 57 -26.51 7.73 -2.38
CA VAL A 57 -26.21 6.33 -2.73
C VAL A 57 -26.05 6.21 -4.25
N GLY A 58 -24.98 5.56 -4.69
CA GLY A 58 -24.67 5.37 -6.10
C GLY A 58 -23.75 6.42 -6.71
N ASP A 59 -23.56 7.58 -6.04
CA ASP A 59 -22.64 8.62 -6.48
C ASP A 59 -21.19 8.10 -6.49
N THR A 60 -20.37 8.70 -7.36
CA THR A 60 -18.92 8.51 -7.33
C THR A 60 -18.30 9.68 -6.60
N VAL A 61 -17.54 9.40 -5.54
CA VAL A 61 -16.80 10.37 -4.75
C VAL A 61 -15.31 10.15 -4.90
N SER A 62 -14.54 11.22 -4.77
CA SER A 62 -13.07 11.18 -4.79
C SER A 62 -12.52 11.55 -3.42
N ILE A 63 -11.59 10.75 -2.91
CA ILE A 63 -10.83 11.04 -1.69
C ILE A 63 -9.42 11.45 -2.14
N SER A 64 -9.01 12.66 -1.82
CA SER A 64 -7.63 13.11 -2.00
C SER A 64 -6.85 12.88 -0.72
N VAL A 65 -5.67 12.26 -0.81
CA VAL A 65 -4.71 12.12 0.29
C VAL A 65 -3.41 12.78 -0.16
N THR A 66 -2.89 13.70 0.63
CA THR A 66 -1.65 14.43 0.31
C THR A 66 -0.68 14.35 1.47
N ALA A 67 0.52 13.85 1.19
CA ALA A 67 1.63 13.82 2.13
C ALA A 67 2.63 14.91 1.76
N VAL A 68 3.08 15.66 2.75
CA VAL A 68 4.04 16.75 2.62
C VAL A 68 5.16 16.56 3.63
N ASN A 69 6.40 16.60 3.16
CA ASN A 69 7.60 16.68 3.97
C ASN A 69 8.09 18.13 3.97
N ASN A 70 7.88 18.85 5.07
CA ASN A 70 8.43 20.19 5.30
C ASN A 70 9.66 20.13 6.22
N GLY A 71 10.21 18.94 6.46
CA GLY A 71 11.42 18.73 7.24
C GLY A 71 12.68 19.03 6.43
N PHE A 72 13.84 18.74 7.00
CA PHE A 72 15.13 18.99 6.37
C PHE A 72 15.78 17.77 5.71
N PHE A 73 15.14 16.61 5.80
CA PHE A 73 15.70 15.35 5.34
C PHE A 73 14.70 14.59 4.49
N ASP A 74 15.21 13.90 3.47
CA ASP A 74 14.42 12.98 2.67
C ASP A 74 13.98 11.79 3.53
N TRP A 75 12.82 11.23 3.20
CA TRP A 75 12.29 10.04 3.85
C TRP A 75 12.23 8.87 2.88
N SER A 76 12.70 7.70 3.35
CA SER A 76 12.69 6.45 2.60
C SER A 76 12.98 5.26 3.54
N PRO A 77 12.13 4.21 3.58
CA PRO A 77 10.84 4.09 2.89
C PRO A 77 9.72 4.93 3.55
N VAL A 78 8.70 5.29 2.76
CA VAL A 78 7.50 6.01 3.22
C VAL A 78 6.22 5.29 2.82
N LYS A 79 5.37 4.98 3.80
CA LYS A 79 4.03 4.41 3.60
C LYS A 79 2.99 5.16 4.40
N VAL A 80 1.84 5.39 3.77
CA VAL A 80 0.67 6.02 4.39
C VAL A 80 -0.46 5.01 4.43
N TYR A 81 -1.05 4.81 5.59
CA TYR A 81 -2.28 4.06 5.75
C TYR A 81 -3.48 4.99 5.55
N ALA A 82 -4.21 4.79 4.47
CA ALA A 82 -5.42 5.51 4.08
C ALA A 82 -6.50 4.49 3.66
N PRO A 83 -7.20 3.87 4.63
CA PRO A 83 -8.23 2.88 4.34
C PRO A 83 -9.48 3.53 3.76
N LEU A 84 -10.19 2.76 2.94
CA LEU A 84 -11.49 3.18 2.44
C LEU A 84 -12.56 2.96 3.55
N ALA A 85 -13.39 3.98 3.80
CA ALA A 85 -14.45 3.88 4.81
C ALA A 85 -15.50 2.82 4.44
N ASP A 86 -16.06 2.15 5.46
CA ASP A 86 -17.17 1.21 5.27
C ASP A 86 -18.35 1.91 4.58
N GLY A 87 -18.93 1.24 3.57
CA GLY A 87 -19.97 1.83 2.73
C GLY A 87 -19.46 2.61 1.51
N LEU A 88 -18.14 2.62 1.27
CA LEU A 88 -17.56 2.98 -0.02
C LEU A 88 -17.00 1.74 -0.73
N GLN A 89 -17.12 1.74 -2.05
CA GLN A 89 -16.53 0.73 -2.91
C GLN A 89 -15.43 1.31 -3.76
N PHE A 90 -14.22 0.77 -3.64
CA PHE A 90 -13.08 1.16 -4.46
C PHE A 90 -13.39 0.96 -5.95
N MET A 91 -13.13 2.00 -6.76
CA MET A 91 -13.23 1.92 -8.21
C MET A 91 -11.85 2.02 -8.88
N SER A 92 -11.07 3.04 -8.52
CA SER A 92 -9.76 3.30 -9.10
C SER A 92 -8.95 4.22 -8.20
N PHE A 93 -7.65 4.32 -8.46
CA PHE A 93 -6.83 5.38 -7.90
C PHE A 93 -6.00 6.06 -8.99
N VAL A 94 -5.60 7.30 -8.72
CA VAL A 94 -4.72 8.11 -9.56
C VAL A 94 -3.59 8.65 -8.69
N VAL A 95 -2.35 8.44 -9.13
CA VAL A 95 -1.16 9.09 -8.59
C VAL A 95 -0.54 9.97 -9.70
N PRO A 96 -0.38 11.29 -9.49
CA PRO A 96 0.15 12.19 -10.52
C PRO A 96 1.60 11.87 -10.94
N TYR A 97 2.40 11.33 -10.01
CA TYR A 97 3.82 11.00 -10.25
C TYR A 97 4.01 9.47 -10.25
N LYS A 98 3.80 8.86 -11.41
CA LYS A 98 3.55 7.42 -11.58
C LYS A 98 4.75 6.49 -11.43
N THR A 99 5.99 6.99 -11.37
CA THR A 99 7.14 6.11 -11.65
C THR A 99 7.45 5.09 -10.57
N LEU A 100 7.04 5.29 -9.30
CA LEU A 100 7.38 4.36 -8.20
C LEU A 100 6.31 4.25 -7.08
N GLN A 101 5.11 4.83 -7.24
CA GLN A 101 4.07 4.82 -6.20
C GLN A 101 2.99 3.78 -6.47
N GLY A 102 2.40 3.23 -5.41
CA GLY A 102 1.29 2.29 -5.51
C GLY A 102 0.31 2.40 -4.35
N TYR A 103 -0.97 2.16 -4.61
CA TYR A 103 -2.00 2.04 -3.59
C TYR A 103 -2.62 0.65 -3.65
N ASP A 104 -2.66 -0.04 -2.51
CA ASP A 104 -3.37 -1.31 -2.37
C ASP A 104 -4.70 -1.07 -1.66
N PRO A 105 -5.85 -1.13 -2.38
CA PRO A 105 -7.16 -0.89 -1.79
C PRO A 105 -7.59 -1.98 -0.80
N THR A 106 -6.91 -3.13 -0.75
CA THR A 106 -7.22 -4.20 0.21
C THR A 106 -6.65 -3.89 1.58
N THR A 107 -5.43 -3.36 1.62
CA THR A 107 -4.72 -3.03 2.85
C THR A 107 -4.85 -1.56 3.23
N GLY A 108 -5.31 -0.70 2.31
CA GLY A 108 -5.34 0.75 2.50
C GLY A 108 -3.95 1.39 2.49
N ILE A 109 -2.91 0.66 2.12
CA ILE A 109 -1.53 1.16 2.13
C ILE A 109 -1.23 1.87 0.81
N TRP A 110 -0.85 3.13 0.92
CA TRP A 110 -0.21 3.91 -0.12
C TRP A 110 1.29 3.88 0.10
N ASP A 111 2.02 3.25 -0.82
CA ASP A 111 3.48 3.23 -0.85
C ASP A 111 3.98 4.42 -1.68
N LEU A 112 4.60 5.39 -0.99
CA LEU A 112 5.19 6.57 -1.62
C LEU A 112 6.62 6.29 -2.10
N ASN A 113 7.21 5.19 -1.62
CA ASN A 113 8.62 4.83 -1.66
C ASN A 113 9.51 5.88 -0.96
N THR A 114 9.63 7.06 -1.56
CA THR A 114 10.39 8.20 -1.02
C THR A 114 9.49 9.43 -0.81
N LEU A 115 9.85 10.34 0.08
CA LEU A 115 9.26 11.68 0.13
C LEU A 115 10.39 12.68 0.41
N ASN A 116 10.73 13.49 -0.59
CA ASN A 116 11.90 14.35 -0.52
C ASN A 116 11.67 15.54 0.40
N HIS A 117 12.70 16.25 0.83
CA HIS A 117 12.57 17.53 1.54
C HIS A 117 12.64 18.74 0.59
N ASP A 118 13.14 18.54 -0.64
CA ASP A 118 13.42 19.60 -1.60
C ASP A 118 12.23 19.91 -2.52
N GLU A 119 12.31 21.00 -3.29
CA GLU A 119 11.22 21.52 -4.13
C GLU A 119 10.61 20.50 -5.11
N ARG A 120 11.28 19.35 -5.36
CA ARG A 120 10.80 18.30 -6.25
C ARG A 120 10.50 17.02 -5.47
N GLY A 121 9.22 16.80 -5.21
CA GLY A 121 8.75 15.55 -4.62
C GLY A 121 8.64 15.57 -3.09
N TYR A 122 8.74 16.75 -2.48
CA TYR A 122 8.34 16.97 -1.08
C TYR A 122 6.85 16.83 -0.81
N GLN A 123 6.04 16.98 -1.86
CA GLN A 123 4.62 16.72 -1.82
C GLN A 123 4.24 15.64 -2.82
N LYS A 124 3.46 14.66 -2.37
CA LYS A 124 2.83 13.65 -3.21
C LYS A 124 1.34 13.60 -2.89
N SER A 125 0.54 13.22 -3.89
CA SER A 125 -0.91 13.08 -3.73
C SER A 125 -1.40 11.77 -4.34
N LEU A 126 -2.42 11.21 -3.71
CA LEU A 126 -3.19 10.07 -4.13
C LEU A 126 -4.66 10.50 -4.24
N ILE A 127 -5.31 10.16 -5.35
CA ILE A 127 -6.76 10.33 -5.52
C ILE A 127 -7.38 8.94 -5.59
N ILE A 128 -8.30 8.63 -4.68
CA ILE A 128 -9.05 7.38 -4.65
C ILE A 128 -10.47 7.68 -5.11
N ASN A 129 -10.89 7.08 -6.21
CA ASN A 129 -12.28 7.17 -6.67
C ASN A 129 -13.07 5.98 -6.10
N ALA A 130 -14.18 6.27 -5.44
CA ALA A 130 -15.03 5.26 -4.81
C ALA A 130 -16.52 5.53 -5.07
N LYS A 131 -17.29 4.45 -5.18
CA LYS A 131 -18.75 4.50 -5.30
C LYS A 131 -19.38 4.45 -3.91
N VAL A 132 -20.35 5.32 -3.64
CA VAL A 132 -21.13 5.31 -2.40
C VAL A 132 -22.11 4.14 -2.44
N LEU A 133 -21.98 3.23 -1.48
CA LEU A 133 -22.79 2.03 -1.40
C LEU A 133 -24.09 2.29 -0.61
N PRO A 134 -25.14 1.48 -0.84
CA PRO A 134 -26.41 1.69 -0.15
C PRO A 134 -26.36 1.59 1.37
N GLU A 135 -25.47 0.76 1.92
CA GLU A 135 -25.24 0.64 3.37
C GLU A 135 -24.72 1.92 4.03
N ALA A 136 -24.27 2.90 3.23
CA ALA A 136 -23.86 4.22 3.70
C ALA A 136 -25.03 5.20 3.85
N ALA A 137 -26.22 4.88 3.35
CA ALA A 137 -27.38 5.79 3.37
C ALA A 137 -27.66 6.34 4.78
N GLY A 138 -27.74 7.67 4.90
CA GLY A 138 -28.01 8.36 6.16
C GLY A 138 -26.85 8.34 7.18
N LYS A 139 -25.67 7.84 6.80
CA LYS A 139 -24.47 7.80 7.64
C LYS A 139 -23.49 8.90 7.29
N GLU A 140 -22.62 9.23 8.23
CA GLU A 140 -21.43 10.03 7.99
C GLU A 140 -20.24 9.09 7.77
N LEU A 141 -19.60 9.20 6.62
CA LEU A 141 -18.40 8.45 6.29
C LEU A 141 -17.17 9.29 6.61
N VAL A 142 -16.15 8.67 7.20
CA VAL A 142 -14.95 9.37 7.66
C VAL A 142 -13.74 8.88 6.88
N ALA A 143 -13.09 9.79 6.17
CA ALA A 143 -11.79 9.54 5.56
C ALA A 143 -10.68 9.90 6.55
N THR A 144 -9.74 8.98 6.73
CA THR A 144 -8.58 9.14 7.61
C THR A 144 -7.31 8.76 6.88
N ALA A 145 -6.19 9.33 7.30
CA ALA A 145 -4.88 8.93 6.84
C ALA A 145 -3.86 9.10 7.97
N LYS A 146 -2.88 8.21 8.03
CA LYS A 146 -1.72 8.32 8.94
C LYS A 146 -0.47 7.75 8.29
N PHE A 147 0.71 8.18 8.73
CA PHE A 147 1.93 7.49 8.36
C PHE A 147 1.98 6.11 9.02
N ASP A 148 2.28 5.09 8.22
CA ASP A 148 2.43 3.69 8.65
C ASP A 148 3.91 3.31 8.73
N THR A 149 4.73 3.86 7.84
CA THR A 149 6.18 3.74 7.88
C THR A 149 6.77 5.08 7.47
N LEU A 150 7.68 5.61 8.27
CA LEU A 150 8.35 6.88 7.98
C LEU A 150 9.78 6.83 8.50
N VAL A 151 10.75 6.66 7.60
CA VAL A 151 12.17 6.55 7.98
C VAL A 151 12.96 7.67 7.34
N VAL A 152 13.83 8.34 8.11
CA VAL A 152 14.78 9.31 7.54
C VAL A 152 15.84 8.59 6.71
N GLU A 153 16.01 9.04 5.47
CA GLU A 153 16.92 8.42 4.52
C GLU A 153 18.36 8.41 5.04
N GLY A 154 19.05 7.27 4.85
CA GLY A 154 20.41 7.07 5.35
C GLY A 154 20.52 6.85 6.86
N SER A 155 19.39 6.79 7.57
CA SER A 155 19.31 6.51 9.01
C SER A 155 18.41 5.30 9.29
N ASN A 156 18.36 4.85 10.55
CA ASN A 156 17.37 3.88 11.05
C ASN A 156 16.35 4.56 11.98
N VAL A 157 16.14 5.87 11.83
CA VAL A 157 15.24 6.62 12.70
C VAL A 157 13.84 6.57 12.12
N HIS A 158 12.94 5.96 12.88
CA HIS A 158 11.50 5.85 12.61
C HIS A 158 10.76 7.03 13.23
N MET A 159 9.83 7.61 12.49
CA MET A 159 9.18 8.89 12.83
C MET A 159 7.66 8.87 12.63
N GLU A 160 7.08 7.72 12.28
CA GLU A 160 5.66 7.58 12.00
C GLU A 160 4.76 8.09 13.15
N ASP A 161 5.17 7.89 14.40
CA ASP A 161 4.42 8.30 15.59
C ASP A 161 4.60 9.79 15.97
N GLU A 162 5.66 10.44 15.46
CA GLU A 162 5.96 11.86 15.73
C GLU A 162 5.22 12.80 14.76
N THR A 163 4.78 12.27 13.62
CA THR A 163 3.98 13.03 12.65
C THR A 163 2.49 12.90 12.94
N PRO A 164 1.73 14.01 13.01
CA PRO A 164 0.30 13.94 13.27
C PRO A 164 -0.44 13.22 12.14
N SER A 165 -1.43 12.41 12.52
CA SER A 165 -2.40 11.87 11.57
C SER A 165 -3.14 13.01 10.87
N ALA A 166 -3.63 12.75 9.66
CA ALA A 166 -4.42 13.74 8.93
C ALA A 166 -5.69 14.08 9.70
N LYS A 167 -6.07 15.36 9.68
CA LYS A 167 -7.39 15.78 10.14
C LYS A 167 -8.44 15.03 9.32
N SER A 168 -9.34 14.34 10.00
CA SER A 168 -10.36 13.54 9.32
C SER A 168 -11.30 14.41 8.50
N SER A 169 -11.69 13.91 7.34
CA SER A 169 -12.70 14.54 6.46
C SER A 169 -13.98 13.72 6.48
N ILE A 170 -15.13 14.39 6.46
CA ILE A 170 -16.44 13.78 6.65
C ILE A 170 -17.28 13.97 5.40
N LEU A 171 -17.88 12.89 4.91
CA LEU A 171 -18.89 12.88 3.85
C LEU A 171 -20.23 12.49 4.45
N LYS A 172 -21.24 13.35 4.32
CA LYS A 172 -22.61 13.05 4.76
C LYS A 172 -23.38 12.39 3.64
N VAL A 173 -23.80 11.15 3.82
CA VAL A 173 -24.59 10.46 2.80
C VAL A 173 -26.06 10.74 3.06
N SER A 174 -26.73 11.31 2.07
CA SER A 174 -28.17 11.55 2.12
C SER A 174 -28.89 10.25 2.49
N PRO A 175 -29.88 10.30 3.40
CA PRO A 175 -30.83 9.21 3.53
C PRO A 175 -31.41 8.90 2.14
N LEU A 176 -31.69 7.63 1.87
CA LEU A 176 -32.48 7.27 0.69
C LEU A 176 -33.75 8.12 0.70
N ALA A 177 -33.96 8.90 -0.35
CA ALA A 177 -35.11 9.78 -0.44
C ALA A 177 -36.38 8.95 -0.20
N ASN A 178 -37.13 9.30 0.85
CA ASN A 178 -38.49 8.85 0.98
C ASN A 178 -39.23 9.49 -0.20
N ALA A 179 -39.68 8.70 -1.17
CA ALA A 179 -40.35 9.23 -2.36
C ALA A 179 -41.69 9.85 -1.94
N THR A 180 -41.68 11.13 -1.55
CA THR A 180 -42.88 11.95 -1.53
C THR A 180 -43.02 12.59 -2.90
N GLY A 181 -43.43 11.78 -3.87
CA GLY A 181 -43.77 12.23 -5.21
C GLY A 181 -45.11 11.65 -5.61
N SER A 182 -46.10 12.53 -5.85
CA SER A 182 -47.34 12.18 -6.54
C SER A 182 -47.03 11.89 -8.00
N GLY A 183 -46.48 10.71 -8.28
CA GLY A 183 -46.30 10.22 -9.65
C GLY A 183 -47.40 9.21 -9.96
N SER A 184 -48.22 9.50 -10.96
CA SER A 184 -49.09 8.52 -11.63
C SER A 184 -48.24 7.43 -12.29
N GLY A 185 -47.70 6.52 -11.49
CA GLY A 185 -47.20 5.22 -11.92
C GLY A 185 -48.21 4.16 -11.51
N ASN A 186 -48.49 3.22 -12.40
CA ASN A 186 -49.53 2.19 -12.26
C ASN A 186 -49.18 1.17 -11.16
N GLY A 187 -49.23 1.58 -9.91
CA GLY A 187 -49.22 0.75 -8.71
C GLY A 187 -50.51 1.03 -7.94
N THR A 188 -51.26 -0.02 -7.64
CA THR A 188 -52.49 0.07 -6.83
C THR A 188 -52.14 0.44 -5.39
N CYS A 189 -52.09 1.74 -5.09
CA CYS A 189 -52.05 2.29 -3.74
C CYS A 189 -53.48 2.65 -3.33
N SER A 190 -54.21 1.73 -2.70
CA SER A 190 -55.53 2.00 -2.13
C SER A 190 -55.41 2.39 -0.66
N GLY A 191 -55.49 3.69 -0.36
CA GLY A 191 -55.70 4.20 1.00
C GLY A 191 -54.80 5.38 1.37
N SER A 192 -55.41 6.45 1.88
CA SER A 192 -54.70 7.59 2.48
C SER A 192 -53.97 7.12 3.76
N GLY A 193 -52.69 6.83 3.64
CA GLY A 193 -51.82 6.50 4.76
C GLY A 193 -50.38 6.51 4.27
N ASN A 194 -49.48 7.09 5.07
CA ASN A 194 -48.04 7.07 4.83
C ASN A 194 -47.56 5.65 4.50
N CYS A 195 -47.33 5.36 3.22
CA CYS A 195 -46.72 4.12 2.79
C CYS A 195 -45.21 4.31 2.85
N THR A 196 -44.58 3.82 3.92
CA THR A 196 -43.12 3.72 3.99
C THR A 196 -42.67 2.56 3.11
N CYS A 197 -42.18 2.86 1.91
CA CYS A 197 -41.45 1.89 1.11
C CYS A 197 -40.05 1.71 1.71
N ILE A 198 -39.86 0.60 2.42
CA ILE A 198 -38.53 0.22 2.93
C ILE A 198 -37.71 -0.24 1.73
N TYR A 199 -36.84 0.63 1.20
CA TYR A 199 -35.87 0.24 0.18
C TYR A 199 -34.78 -0.62 0.83
N ASN A 200 -34.86 -1.93 0.63
CA ASN A 200 -33.82 -2.85 1.04
C ASN A 200 -32.80 -3.02 -0.10
N PRO A 201 -31.60 -2.44 -0.01
CA PRO A 201 -30.66 -2.46 -1.11
C PRO A 201 -30.16 -3.87 -1.42
N ILE A 202 -30.03 -4.19 -2.71
CA ILE A 202 -29.49 -5.48 -3.14
C ILE A 202 -28.00 -5.52 -2.81
N THR A 203 -27.60 -6.55 -2.08
CA THR A 203 -26.21 -6.85 -1.74
C THR A 203 -25.84 -8.23 -2.25
N VAL A 204 -24.57 -8.41 -2.59
CA VAL A 204 -24.02 -9.71 -2.99
C VAL A 204 -22.76 -9.99 -2.18
N ASN A 205 -22.70 -11.18 -1.60
CA ASN A 205 -21.63 -11.64 -0.74
C ASN A 205 -20.99 -12.91 -1.31
N THR A 206 -19.72 -13.13 -0.94
CA THR A 206 -18.98 -14.37 -1.22
C THR A 206 -18.75 -15.15 0.07
N ASN A 207 -18.76 -16.48 -0.01
CA ASN A 207 -18.36 -17.36 1.10
C ASN A 207 -16.86 -17.21 1.47
N ILE A 208 -16.01 -16.90 0.50
CA ILE A 208 -14.57 -16.69 0.67
C ILE A 208 -14.17 -15.31 0.16
N LYS A 209 -13.41 -14.57 0.97
CA LYS A 209 -12.91 -13.23 0.65
C LYS A 209 -11.68 -13.30 -0.25
N SER A 210 -11.29 -12.16 -0.82
CA SER A 210 -10.03 -12.01 -1.56
C SER A 210 -8.84 -12.44 -0.72
N GLY A 211 -7.78 -12.91 -1.37
CA GLY A 211 -6.59 -13.36 -0.65
C GLY A 211 -5.70 -14.32 -1.42
N THR A 212 -4.72 -14.87 -0.71
CA THR A 212 -3.77 -15.84 -1.24
C THR A 212 -4.09 -17.24 -0.76
N TYR A 213 -4.22 -18.16 -1.70
CA TYR A 213 -4.63 -19.54 -1.47
C TYR A 213 -3.60 -20.50 -2.04
N LYS A 214 -3.30 -21.56 -1.30
CA LYS A 214 -2.34 -22.62 -1.68
C LYS A 214 -3.01 -23.81 -2.37
N THR A 215 -4.31 -23.73 -2.58
CA THR A 215 -5.15 -24.76 -3.22
C THR A 215 -6.25 -24.08 -4.04
N PRO A 216 -6.81 -24.77 -5.05
CA PRO A 216 -8.00 -24.30 -5.77
C PRO A 216 -9.13 -23.94 -4.81
N GLN A 217 -9.89 -22.91 -5.17
CA GLN A 217 -10.98 -22.38 -4.35
C GLN A 217 -12.33 -22.54 -5.04
N THR A 218 -13.38 -22.66 -4.23
CA THR A 218 -14.77 -22.71 -4.72
C THR A 218 -15.54 -21.53 -4.14
N VAL A 219 -15.86 -20.55 -4.99
CA VAL A 219 -16.58 -19.34 -4.60
C VAL A 219 -18.08 -19.56 -4.79
N ILE A 220 -18.83 -19.28 -3.73
CA ILE A 220 -20.29 -19.26 -3.71
C ILE A 220 -20.71 -17.80 -3.55
N LEU A 221 -21.57 -17.33 -4.45
CA LEU A 221 -22.18 -16.01 -4.40
C LEU A 221 -23.59 -16.13 -3.80
N THR A 222 -23.93 -15.22 -2.90
CA THR A 222 -25.23 -15.13 -2.24
C THR A 222 -25.73 -13.70 -2.27
N THR A 223 -27.04 -13.49 -2.43
CA THR A 223 -27.65 -12.15 -2.38
C THR A 223 -28.75 -12.10 -1.32
N ASN A 224 -29.00 -10.91 -0.77
CA ASN A 224 -30.12 -10.68 0.16
C ASN A 224 -31.48 -10.55 -0.54
N ASN A 225 -31.51 -10.42 -1.87
CA ASN A 225 -32.74 -10.35 -2.66
C ASN A 225 -32.93 -11.65 -3.46
N THR A 226 -33.97 -12.43 -3.12
CA THR A 226 -34.25 -13.73 -3.75
C THR A 226 -34.74 -13.63 -5.19
N THR A 227 -35.24 -12.47 -5.64
CA THR A 227 -35.64 -12.24 -7.04
C THR A 227 -34.46 -11.77 -7.90
N ALA A 228 -33.32 -11.43 -7.27
CA ALA A 228 -32.17 -10.90 -7.98
C ALA A 228 -31.32 -11.98 -8.66
N THR A 229 -30.98 -11.73 -9.93
CA THR A 229 -30.03 -12.53 -10.71
C THR A 229 -28.63 -11.94 -10.58
N ILE A 230 -27.66 -12.76 -10.17
CA ILE A 230 -26.24 -12.37 -10.09
C ILE A 230 -25.55 -12.62 -11.43
N TYR A 231 -24.76 -11.64 -11.90
CA TYR A 231 -23.90 -11.71 -13.07
C TYR A 231 -22.45 -11.48 -12.67
N TYR A 232 -21.50 -12.15 -13.33
CA TYR A 232 -20.09 -12.07 -12.97
C TYR A 232 -19.13 -12.20 -14.16
N THR A 233 -17.89 -11.79 -13.91
CA THR A 233 -16.73 -11.93 -14.80
C THR A 233 -15.54 -12.42 -13.98
N THR A 234 -14.61 -13.17 -14.58
CA THR A 234 -13.44 -13.74 -13.88
C THR A 234 -12.09 -13.24 -14.40
N ASP A 235 -12.13 -12.36 -15.38
CA ASP A 235 -10.99 -11.71 -16.02
C ASP A 235 -10.75 -10.29 -15.48
N GLY A 236 -11.58 -9.81 -14.55
CA GLY A 236 -11.53 -8.47 -13.98
C GLY A 236 -12.25 -7.39 -14.80
N SER A 237 -12.88 -7.74 -15.93
CA SER A 237 -13.74 -6.81 -16.68
C SER A 237 -15.01 -6.47 -15.89
N THR A 238 -15.62 -5.32 -16.16
CA THR A 238 -16.85 -4.89 -15.45
C THR A 238 -18.04 -5.74 -15.90
N PRO A 239 -18.73 -6.45 -14.99
CA PRO A 239 -19.88 -7.27 -15.35
C PRO A 239 -21.07 -6.41 -15.78
N THR A 240 -21.84 -6.93 -16.73
CA THR A 240 -23.10 -6.38 -17.24
C THR A 240 -24.16 -7.49 -17.26
N THR A 241 -25.42 -7.17 -17.58
CA THR A 241 -26.48 -8.19 -17.75
C THR A 241 -26.23 -9.14 -18.93
N ASN A 242 -25.26 -8.84 -19.80
CA ASN A 242 -24.78 -9.73 -20.86
C ASN A 242 -23.62 -10.63 -20.39
N SER A 243 -23.12 -10.46 -19.16
CA SER A 243 -22.05 -11.29 -18.59
C SER A 243 -22.57 -12.67 -18.16
N THR A 244 -21.68 -13.52 -17.65
CA THR A 244 -22.07 -14.87 -17.24
C THR A 244 -23.02 -14.82 -16.05
N LYS A 245 -24.19 -15.45 -16.18
CA LYS A 245 -25.17 -15.59 -15.09
C LYS A 245 -24.68 -16.62 -14.07
N TYR A 246 -24.71 -16.25 -12.79
CA TYR A 246 -24.41 -17.16 -11.69
C TYR A 246 -25.54 -18.17 -11.51
N THR A 247 -25.23 -19.45 -11.70
CA THR A 247 -26.17 -20.57 -11.57
C THR A 247 -25.66 -21.66 -10.63
N GLY A 248 -24.41 -21.58 -10.20
CA GLY A 248 -23.75 -22.55 -9.34
C GLY A 248 -22.36 -22.07 -8.94
N ALA A 249 -21.71 -22.82 -8.04
CA ALA A 249 -20.42 -22.43 -7.48
C ALA A 249 -19.33 -22.23 -8.55
N ILE A 250 -18.51 -21.20 -8.37
CA ILE A 250 -17.44 -20.84 -9.30
C ILE A 250 -16.14 -21.50 -8.85
N SER A 251 -15.60 -22.39 -9.68
CA SER A 251 -14.30 -23.03 -9.42
C SER A 251 -13.15 -22.14 -9.89
N LEU A 252 -12.26 -21.77 -8.96
CA LEU A 252 -11.04 -21.03 -9.22
C LEU A 252 -9.84 -21.98 -9.08
N ILE A 253 -9.31 -22.43 -10.21
CA ILE A 253 -8.10 -23.26 -10.28
C ILE A 253 -6.80 -22.45 -10.48
N THR A 254 -6.93 -21.22 -10.95
CA THR A 254 -5.83 -20.26 -11.17
C THR A 254 -6.19 -18.90 -10.58
N SER A 255 -5.18 -18.04 -10.44
CA SER A 255 -5.35 -16.69 -9.92
C SER A 255 -6.24 -15.87 -10.85
N LYS A 256 -7.28 -15.24 -10.30
CA LYS A 256 -8.31 -14.54 -11.06
C LYS A 256 -8.84 -13.34 -10.29
N THR A 257 -9.35 -12.36 -11.03
CA THR A 257 -10.11 -11.24 -10.47
C THR A 257 -11.59 -11.48 -10.79
N LEU A 258 -12.36 -11.81 -9.76
CA LEU A 258 -13.80 -12.03 -9.85
C LEU A 258 -14.52 -10.71 -9.60
N LYS A 259 -15.33 -10.25 -10.56
CA LYS A 259 -16.26 -9.12 -10.36
C LYS A 259 -17.68 -9.59 -10.52
N PHE A 260 -18.60 -9.07 -9.72
CA PHE A 260 -20.00 -9.50 -9.74
C PHE A 260 -20.96 -8.42 -9.24
N PHE A 261 -22.20 -8.49 -9.72
CA PHE A 261 -23.32 -7.65 -9.27
C PHE A 261 -24.63 -8.41 -9.48
N ALA A 262 -25.71 -7.96 -8.86
CA ALA A 262 -27.05 -8.53 -9.01
C ALA A 262 -28.05 -7.53 -9.57
N VAL A 263 -29.06 -8.04 -10.27
CA VAL A 263 -30.18 -7.28 -10.84
C VAL A 263 -31.48 -7.98 -10.50
N ASP A 264 -32.43 -7.27 -9.90
CA ASP A 264 -33.78 -7.81 -9.63
C ASP A 264 -34.72 -7.75 -10.85
N THR A 265 -35.94 -8.25 -10.67
CA THR A 265 -36.98 -8.28 -11.70
C THR A 265 -37.48 -6.90 -12.09
N GLU A 266 -37.32 -5.92 -11.20
CA GLU A 266 -37.71 -4.52 -11.37
C GLU A 266 -36.58 -3.67 -11.99
N GLY A 267 -35.40 -4.25 -12.20
CA GLY A 267 -34.22 -3.61 -12.81
C GLY A 267 -33.32 -2.87 -11.82
N ASN A 268 -33.56 -2.98 -10.51
CA ASN A 268 -32.66 -2.42 -9.51
C ASN A 268 -31.37 -3.25 -9.48
N THR A 269 -30.24 -2.57 -9.28
CA THR A 269 -28.92 -3.19 -9.35
C THR A 269 -28.17 -3.07 -8.03
N SER A 270 -27.40 -4.10 -7.68
CA SER A 270 -26.41 -3.99 -6.62
C SER A 270 -25.18 -3.19 -7.08
N PRO A 271 -24.30 -2.78 -6.15
CA PRO A 271 -22.95 -2.37 -6.48
C PRO A 271 -22.15 -3.48 -7.19
N ILE A 272 -21.03 -3.12 -7.83
CA ILE A 272 -20.15 -4.07 -8.51
C ILE A 272 -19.01 -4.46 -7.60
N TYR A 273 -19.14 -5.61 -6.95
CA TYR A 273 -18.13 -6.14 -6.05
C TYR A 273 -16.93 -6.67 -6.81
N THR A 274 -15.73 -6.47 -6.28
CA THR A 274 -14.46 -6.97 -6.84
C THR A 274 -13.75 -7.83 -5.81
N GLN A 275 -13.31 -9.03 -6.20
CA GLN A 275 -12.58 -9.97 -5.37
C GLN A 275 -11.35 -10.49 -6.13
N GLN A 276 -10.16 -10.34 -5.54
CA GLN A 276 -8.91 -10.82 -6.11
C GLN A 276 -8.45 -12.11 -5.43
N TYR A 277 -8.30 -13.19 -6.20
CA TYR A 277 -7.84 -14.49 -5.71
C TYR A 277 -6.48 -14.81 -6.31
N ASN A 278 -5.46 -14.94 -5.44
CA ASN A 278 -4.11 -15.36 -5.82
C ASN A 278 -3.93 -16.84 -5.49
N ILE A 279 -4.00 -17.73 -6.48
CA ILE A 279 -3.95 -19.18 -6.29
C ILE A 279 -2.56 -19.69 -6.63
N TYR A 280 -1.93 -20.36 -5.67
CA TYR A 280 -0.63 -20.99 -5.81
C TYR A 280 -0.78 -22.49 -5.84
N LYS A 281 0.08 -23.15 -6.60
CA LYS A 281 0.27 -24.60 -6.57
C LYS A 281 1.68 -24.97 -6.15
N LEU A 282 1.82 -26.05 -5.40
CA LEU A 282 3.12 -26.61 -5.05
C LEU A 282 3.66 -27.37 -6.26
N VAL A 283 4.82 -26.99 -6.76
CA VAL A 283 5.50 -27.70 -7.85
C VAL A 283 6.83 -28.26 -7.37
N SER A 284 7.15 -29.47 -7.83
CA SER A 284 8.46 -30.08 -7.62
C SER A 284 9.44 -29.62 -8.70
N TYR A 285 10.68 -29.35 -8.32
CA TYR A 285 11.76 -29.03 -9.24
C TYR A 285 13.02 -29.83 -8.91
N LYS A 286 13.86 -30.02 -9.94
CA LYS A 286 15.15 -30.69 -9.85
C LYS A 286 16.25 -29.75 -10.30
N TYR A 287 17.38 -29.75 -9.59
CA TYR A 287 18.55 -28.98 -9.98
C TYR A 287 19.84 -29.76 -9.65
N ASN A 288 20.87 -29.52 -10.44
CA ASN A 288 22.15 -30.21 -10.31
C ASN A 288 23.15 -29.34 -9.56
N VAL A 289 23.82 -29.92 -8.55
CA VAL A 289 24.90 -29.23 -7.81
C VAL A 289 26.16 -30.08 -7.82
N GLN A 290 27.32 -29.41 -7.81
CA GLN A 290 28.61 -30.08 -7.66
C GLN A 290 28.93 -30.28 -6.18
N ALA A 291 29.04 -31.53 -5.75
CA ALA A 291 29.45 -31.89 -4.40
C ALA A 291 30.88 -32.43 -4.40
N LYS A 292 31.65 -32.05 -3.38
CA LYS A 292 32.99 -32.62 -3.13
C LYS A 292 32.84 -34.13 -2.97
N TRP A 293 33.62 -34.89 -3.73
CA TRP A 293 33.56 -36.34 -3.75
C TRP A 293 34.79 -36.97 -3.11
N LYS A 294 35.97 -36.70 -3.67
CA LYS A 294 37.23 -37.26 -3.18
C LYS A 294 38.39 -36.31 -3.41
N LYS A 295 39.40 -36.33 -2.54
CA LYS A 295 40.67 -35.64 -2.78
C LYS A 295 41.57 -36.51 -3.64
N VAL A 296 42.16 -35.91 -4.68
CA VAL A 296 43.15 -36.57 -5.54
C VAL A 296 44.41 -35.72 -5.61
N TRP A 297 45.56 -36.37 -5.78
CA TRP A 297 46.80 -35.68 -6.06
C TRP A 297 46.80 -35.18 -7.50
N THR A 298 47.03 -33.88 -7.69
CA THR A 298 47.18 -33.26 -9.00
C THR A 298 48.51 -32.52 -9.07
N LYS A 299 49.19 -32.63 -10.21
CA LYS A 299 50.46 -31.99 -10.48
C LYS A 299 50.21 -30.53 -10.90
N VAL A 300 50.75 -29.58 -10.14
CA VAL A 300 50.54 -28.13 -10.34
C VAL A 300 51.87 -27.43 -10.61
N LYS A 301 51.87 -26.46 -11.53
CA LYS A 301 53.04 -25.59 -11.83
C LYS A 301 53.21 -24.57 -10.70
N TRP A 302 54.41 -24.42 -10.14
CA TRP A 302 54.58 -23.55 -8.96
C TRP A 302 55.73 -22.56 -9.03
N LYS A 303 56.82 -22.87 -9.74
CA LYS A 303 57.84 -21.87 -10.05
C LYS A 303 58.61 -22.20 -11.31
N LYS A 304 59.09 -21.16 -11.96
CA LYS A 304 59.99 -21.24 -13.11
C LYS A 304 61.42 -21.16 -12.57
N VAL A 305 62.25 -22.15 -12.89
CA VAL A 305 63.67 -22.21 -12.48
C VAL A 305 64.48 -22.47 -13.74
N HIS A 306 65.44 -21.59 -14.05
CA HIS A 306 66.23 -21.64 -15.29
C HIS A 306 65.37 -21.78 -16.55
N GLY A 307 64.34 -20.95 -16.68
CA GLY A 307 63.45 -20.96 -17.85
C GLY A 307 62.46 -22.14 -17.92
N LYS A 308 62.59 -23.18 -17.08
CA LYS A 308 61.72 -24.37 -17.09
C LYS A 308 60.75 -24.38 -15.91
N TRP A 309 59.51 -24.80 -16.16
CA TRP A 309 58.51 -24.98 -15.11
C TRP A 309 58.83 -26.21 -14.25
N ARG A 310 58.87 -26.02 -12.94
CA ARG A 310 58.87 -27.10 -11.97
C ARG A 310 57.44 -27.31 -11.46
N TYR A 311 57.14 -28.56 -11.16
CA TYR A 311 55.83 -29.00 -10.72
C TYR A 311 55.94 -29.56 -9.30
N HIS A 312 54.84 -29.47 -8.56
CA HIS A 312 54.69 -30.16 -7.28
C HIS A 312 53.29 -30.75 -7.18
N TRP A 313 53.12 -31.69 -6.27
CA TRP A 313 51.84 -32.35 -6.04
C TRP A 313 51.02 -31.56 -5.02
N LYS A 314 49.74 -31.33 -5.34
CA LYS A 314 48.76 -30.73 -4.44
C LYS A 314 47.52 -31.61 -4.38
N LYS A 315 47.00 -31.86 -3.17
CA LYS A 315 45.69 -32.50 -3.01
C LYS A 315 44.60 -31.50 -3.40
N VAL A 316 43.79 -31.87 -4.39
CA VAL A 316 42.63 -31.10 -4.84
C VAL A 316 41.36 -31.93 -4.77
N TRP A 317 40.22 -31.30 -4.52
CA TRP A 317 38.93 -31.98 -4.56
C TRP A 317 38.53 -32.26 -6.00
N LYS A 318 38.08 -33.49 -6.26
CA LYS A 318 37.21 -33.81 -7.40
C LYS A 318 35.76 -33.69 -6.96
N TYR A 319 34.94 -33.15 -7.84
CA TYR A 319 33.52 -32.94 -7.62
C TYR A 319 32.73 -33.98 -8.42
N LYS A 320 31.55 -34.34 -7.92
CA LYS A 320 30.55 -35.11 -8.65
C LYS A 320 29.26 -34.31 -8.72
N THR A 321 28.51 -34.47 -9.80
CA THR A 321 27.18 -33.88 -9.93
C THR A 321 26.20 -34.72 -9.13
N ILE A 322 25.43 -34.07 -8.25
CA ILE A 322 24.29 -34.67 -7.58
C ILE A 322 23.03 -33.89 -7.95
N THR A 323 21.95 -34.62 -8.22
CA THR A 323 20.64 -34.02 -8.43
C THR A 323 19.96 -33.82 -7.09
N LYS A 324 19.54 -32.59 -6.82
CA LYS A 324 18.72 -32.22 -5.67
C LYS A 324 17.29 -31.99 -6.13
N THR A 325 16.35 -32.36 -5.27
CA THR A 325 14.92 -32.15 -5.47
C THR A 325 14.42 -31.16 -4.44
N GLY A 326 13.55 -30.25 -4.86
CA GLY A 326 12.90 -29.31 -3.95
C GLY A 326 11.46 -29.07 -4.39
N THR A 327 10.69 -28.40 -3.54
CA THR A 327 9.33 -27.96 -3.83
C THR A 327 9.26 -26.45 -3.68
N LYS A 328 8.52 -25.78 -4.58
CA LYS A 328 8.25 -24.35 -4.47
C LYS A 328 6.79 -24.05 -4.81
N TRP A 329 6.24 -23.02 -4.18
CA TRP A 329 4.93 -22.50 -4.56
C TRP A 329 5.08 -21.63 -5.81
N VAL A 330 4.28 -21.90 -6.82
CA VAL A 330 4.22 -21.09 -8.05
C VAL A 330 2.80 -20.57 -8.20
N LYS A 331 2.68 -19.26 -8.44
CA LYS A 331 1.40 -18.63 -8.74
C LYS A 331 0.86 -19.22 -10.04
N THR A 332 -0.39 -19.64 -9.99
CA THR A 332 -1.10 -20.31 -11.08
C THR A 332 -2.03 -19.36 -11.78
#